data_AF-A0A6P4ZJU4-F1
#
_entry.id   AF-A0A6P4ZJU4-F1
#
_cell.length_a   1.000
_cell.length_b   1.000
_cell.length_c   1.000
_cell.angle_alpha   90.00
_cell.angle_beta   90.00
_cell.angle_gamma   90.00
#
_symmetry.space_group_name_H-M   'P 1'
#
loop_
_entity.id
_entity.type
_entity.pdbx_description
1 polymer ?
#
loop_
_entity_poly.entity_id
_entity_poly.type
_entity_poly.pdbx_seq_one_letter_code
_entity_poly.pdbx_strand_id
1 'polypeptide(L)'
;MLPAGLTRAVQSGGRESVARQLLLGVVLCISLGVAGGDSCSADRKPVVSYEDLSPVPVYQSPGVVDFSQVLLDIERFQLVVGARNHILALQLRDLSLLQYL
;
A
#
# COMPACT_ATOMS: atom_id res chain seq x y z
N MET A 1 34.67 0.10 -34.43
CA MET A 1 35.94 0.09 -33.66
C MET A 1 36.06 1.46 -32.97
N LEU A 2 35.83 1.52 -31.66
CA LEU A 2 36.16 2.67 -30.78
C LEU A 2 37.11 2.15 -29.70
N PRO A 3 38.16 2.88 -29.31
CA PRO A 3 39.12 2.35 -28.36
C PRO A 3 38.63 2.49 -26.92
N ALA A 4 39.14 1.55 -26.13
CA ALA A 4 38.92 1.36 -24.71
C ALA A 4 39.60 2.42 -23.84
N GLY A 5 39.09 2.61 -22.62
CA GLY A 5 39.75 3.45 -21.63
C GLY A 5 38.95 3.65 -20.34
N LEU A 6 38.37 2.57 -19.80
CA LEU A 6 37.78 2.58 -18.47
C LEU A 6 38.87 2.26 -17.44
N THR A 7 39.47 3.26 -16.80
CA THR A 7 40.22 3.02 -15.55
C THR A 7 40.32 4.29 -14.68
N ARG A 8 39.49 4.28 -13.62
CA ARG A 8 39.87 4.53 -12.22
C ARG A 8 40.62 5.84 -11.90
N ALA A 9 39.93 6.74 -11.21
CA ALA A 9 40.55 7.63 -10.23
C ALA A 9 39.79 7.50 -8.90
N VAL A 10 40.31 6.64 -8.01
CA VAL A 10 39.99 6.64 -6.59
C VAL A 10 41.01 7.53 -5.89
N GLN A 11 40.49 8.47 -5.11
CA GLN A 11 41.09 9.20 -3.99
C GLN A 11 42.25 10.17 -4.26
N SER A 12 42.02 11.44 -3.94
CA SER A 12 42.86 12.13 -2.95
C SER A 12 42.09 13.27 -2.29
N GLY A 13 42.50 13.60 -1.07
CA GLY A 13 41.71 14.28 -0.05
C GLY A 13 41.34 15.74 -0.34
N GLY A 14 40.28 16.16 0.36
CA GLY A 14 39.89 17.54 0.49
C GLY A 14 38.46 17.60 0.98
N ARG A 15 38.27 17.82 2.29
CA ARG A 15 36.94 17.97 2.92
C ARG A 15 36.09 19.09 2.28
N GLU A 16 36.70 19.92 1.43
CA GLU A 16 36.07 20.98 0.66
C GLU A 16 35.58 20.54 -0.75
N SER A 17 36.15 19.47 -1.31
CA SER A 17 35.81 18.99 -2.65
C SER A 17 34.47 18.26 -2.66
N VAL A 18 34.21 17.47 -1.62
CA VAL A 18 32.94 16.72 -1.45
C VAL A 18 31.76 17.68 -1.30
N ALA A 19 31.94 18.77 -0.55
CA ALA A 19 30.89 19.78 -0.35
C ALA A 19 30.52 20.47 -1.66
N ARG A 20 31.50 20.85 -2.49
CA ARG A 20 31.26 21.47 -3.80
C ARG A 20 30.62 20.49 -4.79
N GLN A 21 31.02 19.22 -4.77
CA GLN A 21 30.41 18.18 -5.61
C GLN A 21 28.95 17.91 -5.22
N LEU A 22 28.65 17.89 -3.91
CA LEU A 22 27.28 17.76 -3.40
C LEU A 22 26.44 18.99 -3.75
N LEU A 23 27.00 20.20 -3.63
CA LEU A 23 26.30 21.45 -3.93
C LEU A 23 25.98 21.54 -5.42
N LEU A 24 26.90 21.13 -6.30
CA LEU A 24 26.63 21.05 -7.73
C LEU A 24 25.53 20.02 -8.05
N GLY A 25 25.54 18.87 -7.38
CA GLY A 25 24.51 17.84 -7.54
C GLY A 25 23.13 18.30 -7.06
N VAL A 26 23.06 18.96 -5.90
CA VAL A 26 21.81 19.50 -5.34
C VAL A 26 21.28 20.66 -6.20
N VAL A 27 22.14 21.57 -6.67
CA VAL A 27 21.76 22.66 -7.58
C VAL A 27 21.26 22.10 -8.91
N LEU A 28 21.88 21.06 -9.46
CA LEU A 28 21.42 20.41 -10.69
C LEU A 28 20.04 19.77 -10.50
N CYS A 29 19.81 19.08 -9.38
CA CYS A 29 18.50 18.51 -9.07
C CYS A 29 17.40 19.58 -8.93
N ILE A 30 17.71 20.70 -8.28
CA ILE A 30 16.77 21.82 -8.12
C ILE A 30 16.50 22.51 -9.46
N SER A 31 17.53 22.68 -10.30
CA SER A 31 17.43 23.40 -11.58
C SER A 31 16.79 22.59 -12.70
N LEU A 32 17.01 21.26 -12.73
CA LEU A 32 16.39 20.38 -13.73
C LEU A 32 14.97 19.94 -13.33
N GLY A 33 14.51 20.27 -12.11
CA GLY A 33 13.17 19.91 -11.67
C GLY A 33 12.88 18.42 -11.80
N VAL A 34 13.90 17.56 -11.62
CA VAL A 34 13.69 16.11 -11.47
C VAL A 34 13.17 15.88 -10.05
N ALA A 35 12.00 16.44 -9.77
CA ALA A 35 11.03 15.69 -9.02
C ALA A 35 10.81 14.43 -9.83
N GLY A 36 11.10 13.26 -9.26
CA GLY A 36 10.46 12.03 -9.68
C GLY A 36 8.97 12.26 -9.51
N GLY A 37 8.37 12.89 -10.51
CA GLY A 37 6.95 13.08 -10.62
C GLY A 37 6.42 11.70 -10.94
N ASP A 38 6.15 10.93 -9.90
CA ASP A 38 4.94 10.12 -9.93
C ASP A 38 3.83 11.14 -10.17
N SER A 39 3.56 11.40 -11.45
CA SER A 39 2.29 11.93 -11.87
C SER A 39 1.31 10.91 -11.37
N CYS A 40 0.80 11.15 -10.16
CA CYS A 40 -0.48 10.65 -9.72
C CYS A 40 -1.43 11.28 -10.73
N SER A 41 -1.52 10.67 -11.92
CA SER A 41 -2.62 10.89 -12.82
C SER A 41 -3.82 10.74 -11.90
N ALA A 42 -4.68 11.75 -11.91
CA ALA A 42 -5.99 11.61 -11.34
C ALA A 42 -6.74 10.59 -12.20
N ASP A 43 -6.26 9.35 -12.19
CA ASP A 43 -6.96 8.19 -12.70
C ASP A 43 -8.17 8.11 -11.81
N ARG A 44 -9.29 8.54 -12.39
CA ARG A 44 -10.56 8.70 -11.73
C ARG A 44 -10.89 7.32 -11.14
N LYS A 45 -10.78 7.19 -9.81
CA LYS A 45 -11.10 5.94 -9.13
C LYS A 45 -12.46 5.46 -9.64
N PRO A 46 -12.57 4.21 -10.13
CA PRO A 46 -13.83 3.72 -10.66
C PRO A 46 -14.89 3.81 -9.56
N VAL A 47 -15.98 4.52 -9.86
CA VAL A 47 -17.15 4.59 -8.99
C VAL A 47 -18.01 3.39 -9.37
N VAL A 48 -18.04 2.40 -8.48
CA VAL A 48 -18.83 1.18 -8.64
C VAL A 48 -19.97 1.26 -7.62
N SER A 49 -21.20 1.06 -8.07
CA SER A 49 -22.35 1.03 -7.18
C SER A 49 -22.39 -0.29 -6.40
N TYR A 50 -23.15 -0.36 -5.31
CA TYR A 50 -23.25 -1.62 -4.55
C TYR A 50 -23.93 -2.71 -5.38
N GLU A 51 -24.88 -2.31 -6.21
CA GLU A 51 -25.62 -3.14 -7.14
C GLU A 51 -24.71 -3.80 -8.18
N ASP A 52 -23.60 -3.16 -8.53
CA ASP A 52 -22.62 -3.66 -9.50
C ASP A 52 -21.63 -4.69 -8.92
N LEU A 53 -21.59 -4.88 -7.60
CA LEU A 53 -20.61 -5.78 -6.94
C LEU A 53 -20.99 -7.27 -7.05
N SER A 54 -22.08 -7.58 -7.75
CA SER A 54 -22.76 -8.87 -7.66
C SER A 54 -21.95 -10.08 -8.15
N PRO A 55 -22.05 -11.25 -7.45
CA PRO A 55 -22.74 -11.47 -6.17
C PRO A 55 -21.79 -11.38 -4.97
N VAL A 56 -22.06 -10.46 -4.03
CA VAL A 56 -21.35 -10.37 -2.73
C VAL A 56 -22.16 -11.08 -1.64
N PRO A 57 -21.58 -12.03 -0.89
CA PRO A 57 -22.24 -12.61 0.28
C PRO A 57 -22.41 -11.56 1.38
N VAL A 58 -23.55 -11.60 2.08
CA VAL A 58 -23.89 -10.65 3.14
C VAL A 58 -24.33 -11.43 4.38
N TYR A 59 -23.75 -11.09 5.53
CA TYR A 59 -24.19 -11.60 6.82
C TYR A 59 -25.06 -10.57 7.55
N GLN A 60 -26.21 -11.00 8.05
CA GLN A 60 -27.08 -10.21 8.91
C GLN A 60 -27.72 -11.11 9.97
N SER A 61 -27.87 -10.60 11.19
CA SER A 61 -28.53 -11.33 12.28
C SER A 61 -29.27 -10.34 13.20
N PRO A 62 -30.48 -10.65 13.68
CA PRO A 62 -31.25 -9.77 14.55
C PRO A 62 -30.46 -9.35 15.80
N GLY A 63 -30.39 -8.04 16.06
CA GLY A 63 -29.71 -7.49 17.24
C GLY A 63 -28.18 -7.37 17.11
N VAL A 64 -27.57 -7.97 16.09
CA VAL A 64 -26.13 -7.78 15.81
C VAL A 64 -25.96 -6.55 14.92
N VAL A 65 -25.41 -5.48 15.50
CA VAL A 65 -25.23 -4.18 14.84
C VAL A 65 -23.83 -3.62 15.12
N ASP A 66 -23.44 -2.58 14.37
CA ASP A 66 -22.18 -1.85 14.54
C ASP A 66 -20.91 -2.73 14.46
N PHE A 67 -20.78 -3.45 13.35
CA PHE A 67 -19.55 -4.14 13.00
C PHE A 67 -18.40 -3.14 12.89
N SER A 68 -17.35 -3.34 13.67
CA SER A 68 -16.24 -2.38 13.78
C SER A 68 -14.86 -3.05 13.78
N GLN A 69 -14.78 -4.30 14.19
CA GLN A 69 -13.54 -5.06 14.23
C GLN A 69 -13.62 -6.22 13.25
N VAL A 70 -12.55 -6.43 12.49
CA VAL A 70 -12.46 -7.51 11.50
C VAL A 70 -11.07 -8.14 11.63
N LEU A 71 -11.04 -9.44 11.81
CA LEU A 71 -9.84 -10.27 11.80
C LEU A 71 -10.04 -11.38 10.76
N LEU A 72 -9.12 -11.43 9.80
CA LEU A 72 -9.08 -12.46 8.77
C LEU A 72 -8.17 -13.61 9.23
N ASP A 73 -8.74 -14.79 9.42
CA ASP A 73 -8.00 -16.01 9.73
C ASP A 73 -7.95 -16.93 8.50
N ILE A 74 -6.84 -16.84 7.75
CA ILE A 74 -6.66 -17.58 6.49
C ILE A 74 -6.46 -19.07 6.75
N GLU A 75 -5.71 -19.43 7.81
CA GLU A 75 -5.41 -20.82 8.17
C GLU A 75 -6.68 -21.62 8.45
N ARG A 76 -7.64 -21.01 9.15
CA ARG A 76 -8.93 -21.62 9.48
C ARG A 76 -10.02 -21.32 8.46
N PHE A 77 -9.76 -20.44 7.49
CA PHE A 77 -10.72 -19.95 6.52
C PHE A 77 -11.95 -19.29 7.17
N GLN A 78 -11.70 -18.46 8.18
CA GLN A 78 -12.70 -17.80 9.00
C GLN A 78 -12.52 -16.29 9.00
N LEU A 79 -13.64 -15.57 9.15
CA LEU A 79 -13.68 -14.15 9.40
C LEU A 79 -14.21 -13.93 10.80
N VAL A 80 -13.38 -13.42 11.70
CA VAL A 80 -13.81 -13.04 13.05
C VAL A 80 -14.18 -11.57 13.03
N VAL A 81 -15.41 -11.25 13.41
CA VAL A 81 -15.94 -9.87 13.42
C VAL A 81 -16.42 -9.48 14.81
N GLY A 82 -16.01 -8.30 15.24
CA GLY A 82 -16.52 -7.65 16.45
C GLY A 82 -17.63 -6.66 16.09
N ALA A 83 -18.75 -6.80 16.79
CA ALA A 83 -19.94 -5.98 16.69
C ALA A 83 -20.34 -5.49 18.10
N ARG A 84 -21.37 -4.65 18.21
CA ARG A 84 -21.86 -4.17 19.50
C ARG A 84 -22.26 -5.36 20.38
N ASN A 85 -21.54 -5.58 21.48
CA ASN A 85 -21.76 -6.66 22.44
C ASN A 85 -21.66 -8.09 21.87
N HIS A 86 -21.03 -8.26 20.71
CA HIS A 86 -20.89 -9.56 20.05
C HIS A 86 -19.51 -9.72 19.43
N ILE A 87 -18.91 -10.89 19.61
CA ILE A 87 -17.81 -11.35 18.79
C ILE A 87 -18.33 -12.59 18.05
N LEU A 88 -18.08 -12.66 16.74
CA LEU A 88 -18.61 -13.72 15.89
C LEU A 88 -17.49 -14.29 15.04
N ALA A 89 -17.52 -15.59 14.79
CA ALA A 89 -16.75 -16.20 13.72
C ALA A 89 -17.69 -16.59 12.58
N LEU A 90 -17.36 -16.17 11.36
CA LEU A 90 -18.08 -16.45 10.13
C LEU A 90 -17.19 -17.29 9.21
N GLN A 91 -17.78 -18.12 8.34
CA GLN A 91 -17.04 -18.75 7.24
C GLN A 91 -16.62 -17.70 6.23
N LEU A 92 -15.36 -17.75 5.78
CA LEU A 92 -14.85 -16.77 4.83
C LEU A 92 -15.49 -16.88 3.42
N ARG A 93 -16.03 -18.05 3.05
CA ARG A 93 -16.60 -18.30 1.72
C ARG A 93 -17.95 -17.62 1.49
N ASP A 94 -18.84 -17.73 2.47
CA ASP A 94 -20.26 -17.37 2.33
C ASP A 94 -20.77 -16.49 3.48
N LEU A 95 -19.90 -16.14 4.42
CA LEU A 95 -20.22 -15.41 5.64
C LEU A 95 -21.28 -16.08 6.52
N SER A 96 -21.47 -17.39 6.38
CA SER A 96 -22.33 -18.15 7.29
C SER A 96 -21.74 -18.14 8.71
N LEU A 97 -22.61 -18.02 9.71
CA LEU A 97 -22.19 -18.01 11.11
C LEU A 97 -21.64 -19.38 11.53
N LEU A 98 -20.43 -19.38 12.08
CA LEU A 98 -19.84 -20.54 12.73
C LEU A 98 -20.17 -20.54 14.23
N GLN A 99 -19.92 -19.43 14.92
CA GLN A 99 -20.09 -19.33 16.37
C GLN A 99 -20.13 -17.89 16.89
N TYR A 100 -20.76 -17.72 18.06
CA TYR A 100 -20.62 -16.55 18.92
C TYR A 100 -19.45 -16.78 19.89
N LEU A 101 -18.64 -15.75 20.12
CA LEU A 101 -17.45 -15.73 20.97
C LEU A 101 -17.63 -14.79 22.16
#